data_AF-A0A3P9J3D2-F1
#
_entry.id   AF-A0A3P9J3D2-F1
#
_cell.length_a   1.000
_cell.length_b   1.000
_cell.length_c   1.000
_cell.angle_alpha   90.00
_cell.angle_beta   90.00
_cell.angle_gamma   90.00
#
_symmetry.space_group_name_H-M   'P 1'
#
loop_
_entity.id
_entity.type
_entity.pdbx_description
1 polymer ?
#
loop_
_entity_poly.entity_id
_entity_poly.type
_entity_poly.pdbx_seq_one_letter_code
_entity_poly.pdbx_strand_id
1 'polypeptide(L)'
;MVRCFLIHTVCPVSALPAGESRLLYSRMFGPDEAVLTDQHRELSPEENRLLRKEKLAVVARQVRSVVSLTREAAGRVLVDVVPGEEALALQEADSGVMRLRAGDPFCEEASAVWLAVHSLAFTLVCEPHENLLLAEGSLRSLSRHCLEHLHLLGQGSEVLLKSSRVDVLLSRLLPHGQLLFLNHRFAQSLEKEVAGYMSK
;
A
#
# COMPACT_ATOMS: atom_id res chain seq x y z
N MET A 1 0.92 0.60 15.47
CA MET A 1 0.65 1.62 14.44
C MET A 1 0.93 1.06 13.05
N VAL A 2 0.43 1.69 11.98
CA VAL A 2 0.92 1.44 10.61
C VAL A 2 2.28 2.12 10.45
N ARG A 3 3.29 1.37 10.01
CA ARG A 3 4.65 1.84 9.74
C ARG A 3 4.79 2.42 8.34
N CYS A 4 4.14 1.82 7.35
CA CYS A 4 4.16 2.36 5.99
C CYS A 4 2.96 1.93 5.15
N PHE A 5 2.69 2.71 4.11
CA PHE A 5 1.74 2.42 3.05
C PHE A 5 2.45 2.46 1.69
N LEU A 6 2.16 1.48 0.84
CA LEU A 6 2.79 1.29 -0.46
C LEU A 6 1.75 1.07 -1.55
N ILE A 7 2.02 1.61 -2.74
CA ILE A 7 1.36 1.23 -3.98
C ILE A 7 2.46 0.75 -4.93
N HIS A 8 2.34 -0.48 -5.42
CA HIS A 8 3.34 -1.07 -6.31
C HIS A 8 2.70 -1.98 -7.36
N THR A 9 3.46 -2.31 -8.40
CA THR A 9 2.99 -3.23 -9.45
C THR A 9 3.14 -4.69 -8.99
N VAL A 10 2.19 -5.54 -9.35
CA VAL A 10 2.25 -6.99 -9.12
C VAL A 10 2.34 -7.80 -10.40
N CYS A 11 1.92 -7.22 -11.52
CA CYS A 11 2.09 -7.84 -12.83
C CYS A 11 3.48 -7.53 -13.41
N PRO A 12 4.03 -8.44 -14.25
CA PRO A 12 5.21 -8.12 -15.03
C PRO A 12 4.89 -6.94 -15.95
N VAL A 13 5.57 -5.82 -15.71
CA VAL A 13 5.56 -4.68 -16.63
C VAL A 13 6.61 -5.00 -17.69
N SER A 14 6.26 -4.94 -18.97
CA SER A 14 7.18 -5.27 -20.09
C SER A 14 8.50 -4.48 -20.08
N ALA A 15 8.54 -3.35 -19.38
CA ALA A 15 9.73 -2.52 -19.18
C ALA A 15 10.61 -2.93 -17.97
N LEU A 16 10.23 -3.97 -17.22
CA LEU A 16 10.95 -4.44 -16.03
C LEU A 16 11.36 -5.91 -16.17
N PRO A 17 12.52 -6.29 -15.62
CA PRO A 17 12.94 -7.69 -15.49
C PRO A 17 11.87 -8.54 -14.79
N ALA A 18 11.81 -9.82 -15.18
CA ALA A 18 10.95 -10.80 -14.52
C ALA A 18 11.28 -10.87 -13.03
N GLY A 19 10.27 -10.68 -12.17
CA GLY A 19 10.46 -10.69 -10.71
C GLY A 19 10.46 -9.31 -10.06
N GLU A 20 10.61 -8.24 -10.83
CA GLU A 20 10.65 -6.88 -10.28
C GLU A 20 9.25 -6.30 -10.04
N SER A 21 9.15 -5.56 -8.93
CA SER A 21 7.97 -4.80 -8.53
C SER A 21 8.34 -3.33 -8.55
N ARG A 22 7.61 -2.52 -9.34
CA ARG A 22 7.83 -1.07 -9.36
C ARG A 22 7.06 -0.46 -8.20
N LEU A 23 7.80 0.13 -7.26
CA LEU A 23 7.21 0.98 -6.25
C LEU A 23 6.76 2.30 -6.90
N LEU A 24 5.45 2.55 -6.90
CA LEU A 24 4.82 3.72 -7.51
C LEU A 24 4.58 4.82 -6.48
N TYR A 25 4.24 4.42 -5.26
CA TYR A 25 4.05 5.35 -4.16
C TYR A 25 4.48 4.67 -2.85
N SER A 26 5.07 5.46 -1.95
CA SER A 26 5.40 5.00 -0.61
C SER A 26 5.31 6.13 0.39
N ARG A 27 4.70 5.86 1.54
CA ARG A 27 4.69 6.74 2.70
C ARG A 27 5.06 5.98 3.96
N MET A 28 6.06 6.50 4.67
CA MET A 28 6.42 6.03 6.01
C MET A 28 5.66 6.85 7.05
N PHE A 29 5.29 6.20 8.14
CA PHE A 29 4.67 6.79 9.31
C PHE A 29 5.53 6.46 10.53
N GLY A 30 5.82 7.46 11.35
CA GLY A 30 6.67 7.31 12.52
C GLY A 30 8.17 7.56 12.27
N PRO A 31 8.97 7.58 13.35
CA PRO A 31 10.42 7.74 13.28
C PRO A 31 11.06 6.50 12.65
N ASP A 32 12.16 6.71 11.92
CA ASP A 32 12.91 5.63 11.30
C ASP A 32 13.58 4.75 12.36
N GLU A 33 13.51 3.42 12.21
CA GLU A 33 14.19 2.49 13.12
C GLU A 33 15.71 2.71 13.16
N ALA A 34 16.28 3.32 12.11
CA ALA A 34 17.67 3.78 12.08
C ALA A 34 18.00 4.82 13.17
N VAL A 35 16.99 5.53 13.69
CA VAL A 35 17.15 6.49 14.79
C VAL A 35 17.11 5.78 16.15
N LEU A 36 16.49 4.60 16.23
CA LEU A 36 16.30 3.83 17.47
C LEU A 36 17.42 2.82 17.72
N THR A 37 18.12 2.39 16.67
CA THR A 37 19.26 1.49 16.76
C THR A 37 20.55 2.30 16.65
N ASP A 38 21.34 2.37 17.72
CA ASP A 38 22.64 3.09 17.78
C ASP A 38 23.62 2.66 16.66
N GLN A 39 23.38 1.51 16.00
CA GLN A 39 24.14 1.00 14.86
C GLN A 39 23.99 1.81 13.56
N HIS A 40 22.91 2.58 13.40
CA HIS A 40 22.65 3.36 12.17
C HIS A 40 22.92 4.86 12.33
N ARG A 41 23.41 5.28 13.50
CA ARG A 41 23.64 6.68 13.86
C ARG A 41 24.79 7.33 13.06
N GLU A 42 25.61 6.51 12.40
CA GLU A 42 26.73 6.93 11.55
C GLU A 42 26.36 7.11 10.06
N LEU A 43 25.16 6.70 9.65
CA LEU A 43 24.78 6.76 8.24
C LEU A 43 24.39 8.17 7.82
N SER A 44 24.85 8.56 6.64
CA SER A 44 24.43 9.78 5.98
C SER A 44 22.90 9.77 5.73
N PRO A 45 22.26 10.96 5.61
CA PRO A 45 20.84 11.03 5.29
C PRO A 45 20.48 10.37 3.95
N GLU A 46 21.42 10.31 3.00
CA GLU A 46 21.24 9.65 1.71
C GLU A 46 21.21 8.13 1.83
N GLU A 47 22.12 7.56 2.63
CA GLU A 47 22.17 6.13 2.94
C GLU A 47 20.92 5.69 3.70
N ASN A 48 20.46 6.49 4.67
CA ASN A 48 19.20 6.24 5.37
C ASN A 48 18.01 6.25 4.42
N ARG A 49 17.96 7.18 3.47
CA ARG A 49 16.92 7.21 2.43
C ARG A 49 16.98 5.99 1.52
N LEU A 50 18.18 5.54 1.15
CA LEU A 50 18.39 4.36 0.31
C LEU A 50 17.92 3.10 1.04
N LEU A 51 18.35 2.90 2.28
CA LEU A 51 17.95 1.76 3.11
C LEU A 51 16.43 1.69 3.28
N ARG A 52 15.77 2.83 3.53
CA ARG A 52 14.29 2.88 3.58
C ARG A 52 13.69 2.37 2.27
N LYS A 53 14.18 2.87 1.13
CA LYS A 53 13.68 2.46 -0.18
C LYS A 53 13.89 0.97 -0.44
N GLU A 54 15.02 0.41 -0.02
CA GLU A 54 15.33 -1.01 -0.11
C GLU A 54 14.40 -1.87 0.76
N LYS A 55 14.19 -1.48 2.03
CA LYS A 55 13.23 -2.13 2.93
C LYS A 55 11.84 -2.20 2.30
N LEU A 56 11.37 -1.09 1.74
CA LEU A 56 10.07 -1.03 1.07
C LEU A 56 10.02 -1.86 -0.22
N ALA A 57 11.11 -1.91 -0.99
CA ALA A 57 11.22 -2.75 -2.17
C ALA A 57 11.20 -4.26 -1.81
N VAL A 58 11.76 -4.66 -0.67
CA VAL A 58 11.65 -6.04 -0.16
C VAL A 58 10.19 -6.39 0.12
N VAL A 59 9.46 -5.54 0.85
CA VAL A 59 8.02 -5.76 1.12
C VAL A 59 7.24 -5.89 -0.19
N ALA A 60 7.44 -4.97 -1.13
CA ALA A 60 6.76 -4.98 -2.42
C ALA A 60 7.04 -6.24 -3.25
N ARG A 61 8.29 -6.76 -3.22
CA ARG A 61 8.66 -8.02 -3.88
C ARG A 61 8.00 -9.23 -3.22
N GLN A 62 8.02 -9.29 -1.89
CA GLN A 62 7.40 -10.40 -1.15
C GLN A 62 5.88 -10.44 -1.39
N VAL A 63 5.20 -9.30 -1.31
CA VAL A 63 3.75 -9.19 -1.60
C VAL A 63 3.47 -9.59 -3.05
N ARG A 64 4.25 -9.11 -4.02
CA ARG A 64 4.12 -9.53 -5.43
C ARG A 64 4.18 -11.06 -5.57
N SER A 65 5.17 -11.70 -4.93
CA SER A 65 5.32 -13.15 -5.00
C SER A 65 4.10 -13.88 -4.45
N VAL A 66 3.58 -13.45 -3.29
CA VAL A 66 2.36 -14.02 -2.71
C VAL A 66 1.15 -13.81 -3.62
N VAL A 67 0.99 -12.63 -4.21
CA VAL A 67 -0.10 -12.33 -5.15
C VAL A 67 -0.01 -13.20 -6.40
N SER A 68 1.19 -13.35 -6.98
CA SER A 68 1.41 -14.20 -8.16
C SER A 68 1.03 -15.65 -7.85
N LEU A 69 1.53 -16.19 -6.74
CA LEU A 69 1.21 -17.54 -6.29
C LEU A 69 -0.28 -17.73 -6.04
N THR A 70 -0.94 -16.75 -5.41
CA THR A 70 -2.39 -16.80 -5.14
C THR A 70 -3.20 -16.85 -6.44
N ARG A 71 -2.82 -16.04 -7.43
CA ARG A 71 -3.51 -16.00 -8.74
C ARG A 71 -3.26 -17.24 -9.57
N GLU A 72 -2.02 -17.73 -9.58
CA GLU A 72 -1.64 -18.97 -10.26
C GLU A 72 -2.39 -20.17 -9.65
N ALA A 73 -2.45 -20.26 -8.32
CA ALA A 73 -3.20 -21.31 -7.62
C ALA A 73 -4.71 -21.23 -7.88
N ALA A 74 -5.26 -20.03 -8.02
CA ALA A 74 -6.67 -19.81 -8.34
C ALA A 74 -6.99 -19.96 -9.85
N GLY A 75 -5.98 -20.15 -10.71
CA GLY A 75 -6.16 -20.18 -12.16
C GLY A 75 -6.69 -18.87 -12.76
N ARG A 76 -6.49 -17.73 -12.08
CA ARG A 76 -7.02 -16.44 -12.51
C ARG A 76 -6.22 -15.89 -13.69
N VAL A 77 -6.91 -15.67 -14.81
CA VAL A 77 -6.38 -14.91 -15.94
C VAL A 77 -6.68 -13.44 -15.72
N LEU A 78 -5.67 -12.59 -15.80
CA LEU A 78 -5.85 -11.15 -15.71
C LEU A 78 -6.59 -10.66 -16.96
N VAL A 79 -7.80 -10.15 -16.74
CA VAL A 79 -8.58 -9.46 -17.77
C VAL A 79 -8.14 -8.00 -17.81
N ASP A 80 -8.14 -7.43 -19.01
CA ASP A 80 -7.82 -6.02 -19.23
C ASP A 80 -8.83 -5.13 -18.50
N VAL A 81 -8.38 -4.04 -17.90
CA VAL A 81 -9.26 -3.21 -17.07
C VAL A 81 -10.14 -2.36 -17.96
N VAL A 82 -11.46 -2.50 -17.81
CA VAL A 82 -12.42 -1.59 -18.42
C VAL A 82 -12.51 -0.32 -17.56
N PRO A 83 -12.20 0.87 -18.11
CA PRO A 83 -12.37 2.13 -17.39
C PRO A 83 -13.83 2.31 -16.94
N GLY A 84 -14.05 2.67 -15.67
CA GLY A 84 -15.39 2.81 -15.09
C GLY A 84 -15.88 1.60 -14.29
N GLU A 85 -15.14 0.49 -14.27
CA GLU A 85 -15.45 -0.71 -13.47
C GLU A 85 -14.58 -0.82 -12.20
N GLU A 86 -14.08 0.30 -11.68
CA GLU A 86 -13.16 0.31 -10.52
C GLU A 86 -13.76 -0.33 -9.25
N ALA A 87 -15.06 -0.16 -9.03
CA ALA A 87 -15.76 -0.74 -7.89
C ALA A 87 -15.88 -2.27 -8.00
N LEU A 88 -16.10 -2.79 -9.21
CA LEU A 88 -16.15 -4.23 -9.47
C LEU A 88 -14.76 -4.84 -9.32
N ALA A 89 -13.74 -4.20 -9.89
CA ALA A 89 -12.35 -4.61 -9.73
C ALA A 89 -11.92 -4.71 -8.26
N LEU A 90 -12.37 -3.77 -7.42
CA LEU A 90 -12.10 -3.80 -5.98
C LEU A 90 -12.84 -4.94 -5.25
N GLN A 91 -14.05 -5.30 -5.69
CA GLN A 91 -14.80 -6.40 -5.11
C GLN A 91 -14.14 -7.76 -5.39
N GLU A 92 -13.60 -7.92 -6.59
CA GLU A 92 -12.92 -9.15 -7.03
C GLU A 92 -11.46 -9.24 -6.58
N ALA A 93 -10.92 -8.17 -5.99
CA ALA A 93 -9.53 -8.05 -5.59
C ALA A 93 -9.08 -9.17 -4.63
N ASP A 94 -7.86 -9.65 -4.85
CA ASP A 94 -7.22 -10.60 -3.95
C ASP A 94 -6.73 -9.84 -2.69
N SER A 95 -7.00 -10.34 -1.49
CA SER A 95 -6.48 -9.76 -0.26
C SER A 95 -5.79 -10.81 0.61
N GLY A 96 -4.90 -10.36 1.48
CA GLY A 96 -4.25 -11.25 2.42
C GLY A 96 -3.37 -10.53 3.42
N VAL A 97 -2.84 -11.32 4.35
CA VAL A 97 -1.88 -10.87 5.36
C VAL A 97 -0.64 -11.73 5.27
N MET A 98 0.52 -11.10 5.32
CA MET A 98 1.81 -11.75 5.33
C MET A 98 2.62 -11.29 6.53
N ARG A 99 3.19 -12.24 7.27
CA ARG A 99 4.04 -11.96 8.41
C ARG A 99 5.46 -11.61 7.94
N LEU A 100 5.96 -10.45 8.36
CA LEU A 100 7.33 -10.00 8.18
C LEU A 100 8.12 -10.35 9.44
N ARG A 101 9.19 -11.13 9.30
CA ARG A 101 10.00 -11.55 10.44
C ARG A 101 10.88 -10.39 10.92
N ALA A 102 11.13 -10.34 12.21
CA ALA A 102 12.17 -9.49 12.78
C ALA A 102 13.51 -9.75 12.08
N GLY A 103 14.20 -8.69 11.69
CA GLY A 103 15.48 -8.70 10.97
C GLY A 103 15.37 -8.59 9.45
N ASP A 104 14.19 -8.78 8.84
CA ASP A 104 14.01 -8.61 7.39
C ASP A 104 12.54 -8.31 7.01
N PRO A 105 12.16 -7.08 6.59
CA PRO A 105 13.01 -5.89 6.38
C PRO A 105 13.06 -4.93 7.58
N PHE A 106 12.32 -5.21 8.66
CA PHE A 106 12.25 -4.38 9.86
C PHE A 106 12.94 -5.07 11.04
N CYS A 107 13.43 -4.29 12.01
CA CYS A 107 14.08 -4.83 13.20
C CYS A 107 13.08 -5.62 14.06
N GLU A 108 11.86 -5.10 14.18
CA GLU A 108 10.77 -5.78 14.85
C GLU A 108 9.93 -6.60 13.88
N GLU A 109 9.18 -7.55 14.43
CA GLU A 109 8.16 -8.27 13.67
C GLU A 109 7.10 -7.28 13.15
N ALA A 110 6.57 -7.53 11.95
CA ALA A 110 5.48 -6.72 11.40
C ALA A 110 4.53 -7.58 10.57
N SER A 111 3.36 -7.05 10.26
CA SER A 111 2.39 -7.70 9.37
C SER A 111 2.11 -6.82 8.17
N ALA A 112 2.34 -7.35 6.97
CA ALA A 112 1.95 -6.72 5.71
C ALA A 112 0.53 -7.15 5.33
N VAL A 113 -0.42 -6.24 5.47
CA VAL A 113 -1.79 -6.40 4.94
C VAL A 113 -1.80 -5.87 3.52
N TRP A 114 -2.23 -6.68 2.56
CA TRP A 114 -2.19 -6.32 1.15
C TRP A 114 -3.52 -6.58 0.44
N LEU A 115 -3.75 -5.80 -0.62
CA LEU A 115 -4.89 -5.88 -1.50
C LEU A 115 -4.42 -5.69 -2.94
N ALA A 116 -4.60 -6.68 -3.79
CA ALA A 116 -4.17 -6.68 -5.19
C ALA A 116 -5.37 -6.52 -6.12
N VAL A 117 -5.37 -5.41 -6.86
CA VAL A 117 -6.40 -5.03 -7.83
C VAL A 117 -5.75 -4.96 -9.21
N HIS A 118 -6.09 -5.89 -10.09
CA HIS A 118 -5.44 -6.06 -11.40
C HIS A 118 -3.90 -6.03 -11.32
N SER A 119 -3.25 -5.02 -11.91
CA SER A 119 -1.79 -4.90 -11.96
C SER A 119 -1.15 -4.19 -10.77
N LEU A 120 -1.97 -3.70 -9.83
CA LEU A 120 -1.53 -2.95 -8.65
C LEU A 120 -1.75 -3.75 -7.37
N ALA A 121 -0.89 -3.50 -6.39
CA ALA A 121 -1.15 -3.85 -5.00
C ALA A 121 -1.01 -2.63 -4.10
N PHE A 122 -1.94 -2.54 -3.17
CA PHE A 122 -1.93 -1.63 -2.05
C PHE A 122 -1.49 -2.43 -0.82
N THR A 123 -0.52 -1.93 -0.07
CA THR A 123 0.03 -2.64 1.09
C THR A 123 0.14 -1.70 2.29
N LEU A 124 -0.30 -2.15 3.46
CA LEU A 124 -0.02 -1.54 4.76
C LEU A 124 0.92 -2.46 5.55
N VAL A 125 1.98 -1.91 6.11
CA VAL A 125 2.80 -2.61 7.10
C VAL A 125 2.39 -2.15 8.49
N CYS A 126 1.90 -3.06 9.30
CA CYS A 126 1.43 -2.84 10.66
C CYS A 126 2.44 -3.38 11.68
N GLU A 127 2.60 -2.64 12.78
CA GLU A 127 3.33 -3.10 13.97
C GLU A 127 2.69 -4.34 14.61
N PRO A 128 3.45 -5.04 15.49
CA PRO A 128 2.88 -6.05 16.36
C PRO A 128 1.69 -5.48 17.14
N HIS A 129 0.65 -6.29 17.32
CA HIS A 129 -0.57 -5.96 18.09
C HIS A 129 -1.57 -5.00 17.45
N GLU A 130 -1.31 -4.50 16.24
CA GLU A 130 -2.34 -3.76 15.51
C GLU A 130 -3.52 -4.65 15.12
N ASN A 131 -4.72 -4.06 15.07
CA ASN A 131 -5.91 -4.77 14.64
C ASN A 131 -5.88 -4.96 13.11
N LEU A 132 -5.51 -6.17 12.67
CA LEU A 132 -5.39 -6.51 11.25
C LEU A 132 -6.71 -6.41 10.48
N LEU A 133 -7.85 -6.70 11.14
CA LEU A 133 -9.17 -6.56 10.53
C LEU A 133 -9.48 -5.08 10.25
N LEU A 134 -9.14 -4.21 11.20
CA LEU A 134 -9.26 -2.77 11.01
C LEU A 134 -8.32 -2.28 9.91
N ALA A 135 -7.08 -2.78 9.87
CA ALA A 135 -6.10 -2.47 8.83
C ALA A 135 -6.60 -2.86 7.44
N GLU A 136 -7.18 -4.05 7.28
CA GLU A 136 -7.78 -4.48 6.01
C GLU A 136 -8.95 -3.58 5.60
N GLY A 137 -9.84 -3.25 6.54
CA GLY A 137 -10.95 -2.32 6.29
C GLY A 137 -10.48 -0.94 5.85
N SER A 138 -9.46 -0.40 6.53
CA SER A 138 -8.81 0.87 6.16
C SER A 138 -8.13 0.79 4.80
N LEU A 139 -7.42 -0.31 4.49
CA LEU A 139 -6.76 -0.52 3.21
C LEU A 139 -7.76 -0.62 2.06
N ARG A 140 -8.85 -1.35 2.25
CA ARG A 140 -9.95 -1.46 1.27
C ARG A 140 -10.59 -0.09 1.04
N SER A 141 -10.79 0.69 2.09
CA SER A 141 -11.33 2.04 1.96
C SER A 141 -10.39 2.97 1.22
N LEU A 142 -9.11 3.00 1.58
CA LEU A 142 -8.09 3.76 0.86
C LEU A 142 -8.02 3.39 -0.61
N SER A 143 -7.97 2.09 -0.90
CA SER A 143 -7.86 1.57 -2.26
C SER A 143 -9.08 2.00 -3.08
N ARG A 144 -10.29 1.93 -2.53
CA ARG A 144 -11.50 2.45 -3.18
C ARG A 144 -11.36 3.90 -3.60
N HIS A 145 -11.01 4.79 -2.67
CA HIS A 145 -10.87 6.22 -2.98
C HIS A 145 -9.74 6.48 -3.99
N CYS A 146 -8.66 5.69 -3.92
CA CYS A 146 -7.59 5.75 -4.89
C CYS A 146 -8.06 5.32 -6.29
N LEU A 147 -8.82 4.24 -6.40
CA LEU A 147 -9.27 3.73 -7.69
C LEU A 147 -10.37 4.62 -8.27
N GLU A 148 -11.40 4.93 -7.50
CA GLU A 148 -12.59 5.68 -7.97
C GLU A 148 -12.30 7.16 -8.23
N HIS A 149 -11.50 7.83 -7.38
CA HIS A 149 -11.26 9.28 -7.53
C HIS A 149 -9.95 9.61 -8.20
N LEU A 150 -8.96 8.71 -8.14
CA LEU A 150 -7.66 8.92 -8.77
C LEU A 150 -7.49 8.05 -10.01
N HIS A 151 -8.47 7.24 -10.44
CA HIS A 151 -8.42 6.41 -11.65
C HIS A 151 -7.12 5.62 -11.82
N LEU A 152 -6.59 5.07 -10.72
CA LEU A 152 -5.25 4.46 -10.72
C LEU A 152 -5.16 3.15 -11.53
N LEU A 153 -6.29 2.58 -11.98
CA LEU A 153 -6.31 1.36 -12.80
C LEU A 153 -5.96 1.56 -14.28
N GLY A 154 -5.55 2.76 -14.69
CA GLY A 154 -4.93 2.98 -16.00
C GLY A 154 -3.55 2.31 -16.13
N GLN A 155 -2.61 2.93 -16.86
CA GLN A 155 -1.28 2.36 -17.14
C GLN A 155 -0.35 2.25 -15.91
N GLY A 156 -0.84 2.42 -14.68
CA GLY A 156 -0.06 2.42 -13.43
C GLY A 156 0.85 3.64 -13.24
N SER A 157 1.24 4.34 -14.30
CA SER A 157 2.01 5.59 -14.26
C SER A 157 1.25 6.75 -13.62
N GLU A 158 -0.08 6.71 -13.62
CA GLU A 158 -0.93 7.76 -13.04
C GLU A 158 -0.74 7.95 -11.53
N VAL A 159 -0.34 6.88 -10.84
CA VAL A 159 -0.03 6.91 -9.40
C VAL A 159 1.07 7.94 -9.11
N LEU A 160 2.08 8.02 -9.98
CA LEU A 160 3.20 8.95 -9.81
C LEU A 160 2.73 10.42 -9.92
N LEU A 161 1.80 10.70 -10.83
CA LEU A 161 1.26 12.03 -11.06
C LEU A 161 0.28 12.47 -9.96
N LYS A 162 -0.33 11.52 -9.24
CA LYS A 162 -1.37 11.75 -8.24
C LYS A 162 -0.89 11.53 -6.80
N SER A 163 0.43 11.42 -6.59
CA SER A 163 1.07 11.19 -5.28
C SER A 163 0.63 12.18 -4.20
N SER A 164 0.53 13.48 -4.53
CA SER A 164 0.05 14.52 -3.60
C SER A 164 -1.39 14.31 -3.15
N ARG A 165 -2.26 13.78 -4.02
CA ARG A 165 -3.66 13.47 -3.68
C ARG A 165 -3.74 12.24 -2.79
N VAL A 166 -2.90 11.24 -3.04
CA VAL A 166 -2.74 10.08 -2.14
C VAL A 166 -2.26 10.53 -0.75
N ASP A 167 -1.35 11.51 -0.68
CA ASP A 167 -0.89 12.07 0.60
C ASP A 167 -2.02 12.71 1.41
N VAL A 168 -2.92 13.43 0.75
CA VAL A 168 -4.10 14.03 1.40
C VAL A 168 -5.03 12.94 1.92
N LEU A 169 -5.33 11.92 1.12
CA LEU A 169 -6.15 10.77 1.56
C LEU A 169 -5.56 10.11 2.80
N LEU A 170 -4.25 9.83 2.79
CA LEU A 170 -3.57 9.20 3.92
C LEU A 170 -3.60 10.08 5.17
N SER A 171 -3.45 11.41 5.03
CA SER A 171 -3.53 12.31 6.19
C SER A 171 -4.89 12.30 6.90
N ARG A 172 -5.96 11.91 6.18
CA ARG A 172 -7.34 11.86 6.68
C ARG A 172 -7.74 10.48 7.18
N LEU A 173 -7.41 9.44 6.42
CA LEU A 173 -7.79 8.05 6.72
C LEU A 173 -6.81 7.35 7.67
N LEU A 174 -5.55 7.77 7.68
CA LEU A 174 -4.44 7.22 8.47
C LEU A 174 -3.55 8.35 9.02
N PRO A 175 -4.09 9.24 9.87
CA PRO A 175 -3.33 10.35 10.43
C PRO A 175 -2.13 9.79 11.21
N HIS A 176 -0.92 10.16 10.79
CA HIS A 176 0.33 9.67 11.38
C HIS A 176 0.45 8.13 11.45
N GLY A 177 -0.25 7.39 10.58
CA GLY A 177 -0.23 5.92 10.60
C GLY A 177 -1.17 5.28 11.63
N GLN A 178 -2.05 6.05 12.26
CA GLN A 178 -3.03 5.53 13.21
C GLN A 178 -4.23 4.96 12.46
N LEU A 179 -4.61 3.72 12.80
CA LEU A 179 -5.83 3.11 12.31
C LEU A 179 -7.03 3.74 13.03
N LEU A 180 -7.91 4.38 12.26
CA LEU A 180 -9.12 4.99 12.79
C LEU A 180 -10.26 3.97 12.78
N PHE A 181 -10.92 3.78 13.92
CA PHE A 181 -12.18 3.08 13.96
C PHE A 181 -13.29 3.99 13.39
N LEU A 182 -13.65 3.75 12.12
CA LEU A 182 -14.66 4.54 11.43
C LEU A 182 -16.04 3.96 11.74
N ASN A 183 -16.79 4.61 12.64
CA ASN A 183 -18.23 4.32 12.75
C ASN A 183 -18.95 4.79 11.47
N HIS A 184 -20.14 4.25 11.19
CA HIS A 184 -20.88 4.54 9.95
C HIS A 184 -21.09 6.05 9.69
N ARG A 185 -21.38 6.84 10.74
CA ARG A 185 -21.58 8.28 10.63
C ARG A 185 -20.27 9.01 10.26
N PHE A 186 -19.16 8.57 10.86
CA PHE A 186 -17.85 9.15 10.64
C PHE A 186 -17.30 8.76 9.27
N ALA A 187 -17.49 7.51 8.84
CA ALA A 187 -17.16 7.07 7.48
C ALA A 187 -17.88 7.93 6.43
N GLN A 188 -19.19 8.14 6.56
CA GLN A 188 -19.96 9.00 5.64
C GLN A 188 -19.51 10.46 5.65
N SER A 189 -19.17 11.01 6.82
CA SER A 189 -18.64 12.37 6.90
C SER A 189 -17.28 12.49 6.22
N LEU A 190 -16.44 11.48 6.39
CA LEU A 190 -15.10 11.44 5.80
C LEU A 190 -15.18 11.26 4.28
N GLU A 191 -16.08 10.41 3.79
CA GLU A 191 -16.36 10.25 2.35
C GLU A 191 -16.80 11.57 1.71
N LYS A 192 -17.70 12.32 2.37
CA LYS A 192 -18.12 13.65 1.90
C LYS A 192 -16.96 14.64 1.85
N GLU A 193 -16.11 14.64 2.87
CA GLU A 193 -14.93 15.50 2.90
C GLU A 193 -13.97 15.14 1.75
N VAL A 194 -13.66 13.86 1.59
CA VAL A 194 -12.77 13.35 0.55
C VAL A 194 -13.31 13.68 -0.84
N ALA A 195 -14.59 13.43 -1.11
CA ALA A 195 -15.21 13.75 -2.40
C ALA A 195 -15.14 15.26 -2.73
N GLY A 196 -15.33 16.11 -1.73
CA GLY A 196 -15.24 17.57 -1.89
C GLY A 196 -13.82 18.08 -2.22
N TYR A 197 -12.78 17.39 -1.76
CA TYR A 197 -11.39 17.69 -2.12
C TYR A 197 -11.01 17.13 -3.48
N MET A 198 -11.52 15.95 -3.85
CA MET A 198 -11.18 15.32 -5.14
C MET A 198 -11.88 15.96 -6.34
N SER A 199 -12.95 16.72 -6.10
CA SER A 199 -13.65 17.50 -7.13
C SER A 199 -13.03 18.88 -7.40
N LYS A 200 -11.96 19.25 -6.68
CA LYS A 200 -11.19 20.49 -6.88
C LYS A 200 -9.86 20.21 -7.57
#